data_AF-G8TG46-F1
#
_entry.id   AF-G8TG46-F1
#
_cell.length_a   1.000
_cell.length_b   1.000
_cell.length_c   1.000
_cell.angle_alpha   90.00
_cell.angle_beta   90.00
_cell.angle_gamma   90.00
#
_symmetry.space_group_name_H-M   'P 1'
#
loop_
_entity.id
_entity.type
_entity.pdbx_description
1 polymer ?
#
loop_
_entity_poly.entity_id
_entity_poly.type
_entity_poly.pdbx_seq_one_letter_code
_entity_poly.pdbx_strand_id
1 'polypeptide(L)'
;MIAPFPLYVDEISSDQIKATVSNSGKVFHNLKMMSLDMPISFMPSKETIILPVGRFICMLVWNNGNRGMVFLDLKNNRELAARMAEKLNRVELQDRFMQVYTAIESHPENHNKFRLVAGKSEDIR
;
A
#
# COMPACT_ATOMS: atom_id res chain seq x y z
N MET A 1 -16.29 15.54 8.81
CA MET A 1 -15.43 14.43 8.35
C MET A 1 -14.53 14.96 7.25
N ILE A 2 -13.22 14.79 7.36
CA ILE A 2 -12.27 15.07 6.28
C ILE A 2 -12.46 13.97 5.24
N ALA A 3 -12.61 14.33 3.96
CA ALA A 3 -12.78 13.35 2.89
C ALA A 3 -11.50 12.50 2.74
N PRO A 4 -11.61 11.19 2.46
CA PRO A 4 -10.46 10.32 2.26
C PRO A 4 -9.62 10.77 1.05
N PHE A 5 -8.30 10.72 1.21
CA PHE A 5 -7.37 10.98 0.11
C PHE A 5 -7.45 9.84 -0.93
N PRO A 6 -7.62 10.16 -2.22
CA PRO A 6 -7.66 9.14 -3.27
C PRO A 6 -6.26 8.59 -3.54
N LEU A 7 -6.15 7.26 -3.66
CA LEU A 7 -4.99 6.55 -4.19
C LEU A 7 -5.41 5.86 -5.47
N TYR A 8 -4.72 6.15 -6.56
CA TYR A 8 -5.09 5.65 -7.88
C TYR A 8 -4.39 4.33 -8.17
N VAL A 9 -5.17 3.35 -8.62
CA VAL A 9 -4.72 1.98 -8.91
C VAL A 9 -5.07 1.60 -10.36
N ASP A 10 -4.38 0.60 -10.88
CA ASP A 10 -4.66 0.04 -12.20
C ASP A 10 -5.87 -0.89 -12.13
N GLU A 11 -5.88 -1.75 -11.11
CA GLU A 11 -6.89 -2.77 -10.90
C GLU A 11 -7.13 -2.96 -9.40
N ILE A 12 -8.39 -3.24 -9.04
CA ILE A 12 -8.80 -3.79 -7.75
C ILE A 12 -9.37 -5.18 -8.07
N SER A 13 -8.87 -6.21 -7.38
CA SER A 13 -9.34 -7.58 -7.55
C SER A 13 -10.82 -7.72 -7.19
N SER A 14 -11.48 -8.74 -7.74
CA SER A 14 -12.92 -8.98 -7.52
C SER A 14 -13.28 -9.23 -6.04
N ASP A 15 -12.36 -9.80 -5.26
CA ASP A 15 -12.50 -9.98 -3.81
C ASP A 15 -12.26 -8.69 -3.01
N GLN A 16 -11.88 -7.59 -3.68
CA GLN A 16 -11.52 -6.28 -3.11
C GLN A 16 -10.37 -6.31 -2.09
N ILE A 17 -9.64 -7.43 -2.01
CA ILE A 17 -8.53 -7.60 -1.07
C ILE A 17 -7.26 -6.95 -1.62
N LYS A 18 -7.06 -7.00 -2.94
CA LYS A 18 -5.81 -6.60 -3.59
C LYS A 18 -6.06 -5.50 -4.59
N ALA A 19 -5.18 -4.50 -4.60
CA ALA A 19 -5.09 -3.55 -5.70
C ALA A 19 -3.64 -3.42 -6.17
N THR A 20 -3.45 -3.16 -7.46
CA THR A 20 -2.12 -3.07 -8.06
C THR A 20 -1.91 -1.74 -8.78
N VAL A 21 -0.66 -1.29 -8.77
CA VAL A 21 -0.19 -0.11 -9.50
C VAL A 21 1.13 -0.47 -10.16
N SER A 22 1.18 -0.28 -11.48
CA SER A 22 2.33 -0.53 -12.35
C SER A 22 2.73 0.72 -13.14
N ASN A 23 1.82 1.70 -13.25
CA ASN A 23 2.11 3.00 -13.86
C ASN A 23 2.96 3.87 -12.92
N SER A 24 4.16 4.27 -13.37
CA SER A 24 5.06 5.13 -12.59
C SER A 24 4.42 6.45 -12.13
N GLY A 25 3.60 7.10 -12.97
CA GLY A 25 2.93 8.36 -12.61
C GLY A 25 1.97 8.20 -11.43
N LYS A 26 1.18 7.11 -11.42
CA LYS A 26 0.31 6.76 -10.30
C LYS A 26 1.11 6.42 -9.04
N VAL A 27 2.21 5.69 -9.18
CA VAL A 27 3.11 5.40 -8.05
C VAL A 27 3.59 6.70 -7.40
N PHE A 28 4.12 7.65 -8.19
CA PHE A 28 4.57 8.94 -7.68
C PHE A 28 3.44 9.75 -7.02
N HIS A 29 2.26 9.79 -7.65
CA HIS A 29 1.10 10.46 -7.07
C HIS A 29 0.73 9.86 -5.71
N ASN A 30 0.61 8.54 -5.62
CA ASN A 30 0.26 7.85 -4.38
C ASN A 30 1.31 8.08 -3.30
N LEU A 31 2.61 8.04 -3.63
CA LEU A 31 3.68 8.40 -2.67
C LEU A 31 3.51 9.83 -2.15
N LYS A 32 3.21 10.79 -3.03
CA LYS A 32 2.96 12.18 -2.64
C LYS A 32 1.76 12.27 -1.69
N MET A 33 0.64 11.62 -1.99
CA MET A 33 -0.54 11.62 -1.12
C MET A 33 -0.27 10.94 0.22
N MET A 34 0.44 9.82 0.22
CA MET A 34 0.84 9.11 1.45
C MET A 34 1.79 9.96 2.31
N SER A 35 2.68 10.75 1.68
CA SER A 35 3.62 11.60 2.40
C SER A 35 2.98 12.73 3.20
N LEU A 36 1.73 13.08 2.88
CA LEU A 36 0.95 14.08 3.65
C LEU A 36 0.54 13.55 5.02
N ASP A 37 0.36 12.23 5.17
CA ASP A 37 0.00 11.58 6.44
C ASP A 37 1.22 11.03 7.17
N MET A 38 2.20 10.53 6.43
CA MET A 38 3.44 9.99 6.98
C MET A 38 4.63 10.61 6.25
N PRO A 39 5.35 11.59 6.83
CA PRO A 39 6.53 12.17 6.22
C PRO A 39 7.65 11.13 6.16
N ILE A 40 7.60 10.28 5.15
CA ILE A 40 8.61 9.25 4.86
C ILE A 40 9.60 9.85 3.87
N SER A 41 10.88 9.89 4.25
CA SER A 41 11.94 10.07 3.28
C SER A 41 12.09 8.77 2.48
N PHE A 42 11.47 8.73 1.29
CA PHE A 42 11.66 7.62 0.35
C PHE A 42 13.06 7.74 -0.26
N MET A 43 14.09 7.29 0.47
CA MET A 43 15.37 7.05 -0.16
C MET A 43 15.19 5.89 -1.15
N PRO A 44 15.53 6.06 -2.44
CA PRO A 44 15.41 4.99 -3.42
C PRO A 44 16.40 3.87 -3.06
N SER A 45 15.94 2.88 -2.29
CA SER A 45 16.62 1.61 -2.11
C SER A 45 16.17 0.64 -3.19
N LYS A 46 17.01 -0.33 -3.56
CA LYS A 46 16.67 -1.39 -4.53
C LYS A 46 15.78 -2.48 -3.90
N GLU A 47 14.96 -2.13 -2.91
CA GLU A 47 14.30 -3.09 -2.04
C GLU A 47 12.78 -2.90 -2.03
N THR A 48 12.08 -3.95 -1.59
CA THR A 48 10.65 -3.88 -1.33
C THR A 48 10.42 -3.18 0.00
N ILE A 49 9.63 -2.11 -0.01
CA ILE A 49 9.27 -1.35 1.18
C ILE A 49 7.84 -1.72 1.55
N ILE A 50 7.61 -2.10 2.80
CA ILE A 50 6.28 -2.45 3.32
C ILE A 50 5.90 -1.48 4.43
N LEU A 51 4.74 -0.84 4.29
CA LEU A 51 4.31 0.25 5.17
C LEU A 51 2.78 0.33 5.29
N PRO A 52 2.25 0.86 6.41
CA PRO A 52 0.81 1.01 6.62
C PRO A 52 0.28 2.24 5.86
N VAL A 53 -0.88 2.10 5.20
CA VAL A 53 -1.57 3.19 4.49
C VAL A 53 -3.05 3.14 4.84
N GLY A 54 -3.43 3.82 5.91
CA GLY A 54 -4.77 3.72 6.47
C GLY A 54 -5.09 2.28 6.87
N ARG A 55 -6.09 1.66 6.23
CA ARG A 55 -6.42 0.24 6.43
C ARG A 55 -5.61 -0.74 5.56
N PHE A 56 -4.81 -0.23 4.63
CA PHE A 56 -4.13 -1.03 3.63
C PHE A 56 -2.68 -1.29 4.03
N ILE A 57 -2.20 -2.50 3.78
CA ILE A 57 -0.77 -2.79 3.71
C ILE A 57 -0.30 -2.38 2.31
N CYS A 58 0.63 -1.43 2.24
CA CYS A 58 1.26 -1.04 0.98
C CYS A 58 2.61 -1.72 0.83
N MET A 59 2.79 -2.45 -0.27
CA MET A 59 4.06 -2.99 -0.71
C MET A 59 4.53 -2.19 -1.92
N LEU A 60 5.60 -1.43 -1.76
CA LEU A 60 6.25 -0.66 -2.80
C LEU A 60 7.49 -1.43 -3.29
N VAL A 61 7.53 -1.74 -4.58
CA VAL A 61 8.73 -2.26 -5.24
C VAL A 61 9.36 -1.13 -6.03
N TRP A 62 10.61 -0.80 -5.71
CA TRP A 62 11.39 0.22 -6.40
C TRP A 62 12.74 -0.35 -6.82
N ASN A 63 12.93 -0.61 -8.11
CA ASN A 63 14.21 -1.08 -8.65
C ASN A 63 14.58 -0.36 -9.96
N ASN A 64 15.75 -0.68 -10.54
CA ASN A 64 16.27 -0.06 -11.76
C ASN A 64 15.40 -0.36 -13.00
N GLY A 65 14.25 0.31 -13.10
CA GLY A 65 13.31 0.23 -14.23
C GLY A 65 11.88 -0.10 -13.84
N ASN A 66 11.65 -0.82 -12.73
CA ASN A 66 10.29 -1.14 -12.27
C ASN A 66 9.92 -0.39 -10.99
N ARG A 67 8.77 0.27 -11.06
CA ARG A 67 8.09 0.88 -9.93
C ARG A 67 6.69 0.30 -9.86
N GLY A 68 6.37 -0.34 -8.75
CA GLY A 68 5.04 -0.92 -8.57
C GLY A 68 4.59 -0.80 -7.12
N MET A 69 3.29 -0.71 -6.94
CA MET A 69 2.66 -0.79 -5.62
C MET A 69 1.62 -1.90 -5.61
N VAL A 70 1.52 -2.58 -4.48
CA VAL A 70 0.40 -3.45 -4.16
C VAL A 70 -0.21 -2.96 -2.87
N PHE A 71 -1.52 -2.76 -2.87
CA PHE A 71 -2.30 -2.49 -1.67
C PHE A 71 -3.07 -3.75 -1.29
N LEU A 72 -3.01 -4.13 -0.01
CA LEU A 72 -3.74 -5.27 0.53
C LEU A 72 -4.64 -4.81 1.66
N ASP A 73 -5.93 -5.08 1.55
CA ASP A 73 -6.94 -4.87 2.59
C ASP A 73 -7.16 -6.20 3.31
N LEU A 74 -6.40 -6.41 4.38
CA LEU A 74 -6.45 -7.64 5.18
C LEU A 74 -7.09 -7.42 6.53
N LYS A 75 -7.80 -6.30 6.72
CA LYS A 75 -8.40 -5.92 7.99
C LYS A 75 -9.21 -7.09 8.57
N ASN A 76 -8.98 -7.38 9.86
CA ASN A 76 -9.59 -8.49 10.58
C ASN A 76 -9.32 -9.90 10.01
N ASN A 77 -8.37 -10.07 9.07
CA ASN A 77 -8.05 -11.35 8.45
C ASN A 77 -6.60 -11.75 8.69
N ARG A 78 -6.29 -11.99 9.96
CA ARG A 78 -4.93 -12.35 10.43
C ARG A 78 -4.39 -13.61 9.77
N GLU A 79 -5.24 -14.61 9.54
CA GLU A 79 -4.82 -15.87 8.90
C GLU A 79 -4.36 -15.63 7.46
N LEU A 80 -5.13 -14.86 6.68
CA LEU A 80 -4.72 -14.49 5.33
C LEU A 80 -3.46 -13.62 5.33
N ALA A 81 -3.32 -12.70 6.29
CA ALA A 81 -2.11 -11.90 6.46
C ALA A 81 -0.87 -12.76 6.72
N ALA A 82 -0.96 -13.75 7.60
CA ALA A 82 0.12 -14.70 7.86
C ALA A 82 0.50 -15.48 6.59
N ARG A 83 -0.50 -16.07 5.90
CA ARG A 83 -0.29 -16.81 4.64
C ARG A 83 0.29 -15.94 3.52
N MET A 84 -0.01 -14.64 3.50
CA MET A 84 0.57 -13.69 2.55
C MET A 84 2.00 -13.32 2.91
N ALA A 85 2.29 -13.10 4.19
CA ALA A 85 3.63 -12.84 4.68
C ALA A 85 4.58 -14.00 4.33
N GLU A 86 4.17 -15.25 4.56
CA GLU A 86 4.94 -16.46 4.25
C GLU A 86 5.38 -16.58 2.78
N LYS A 87 4.69 -15.90 1.85
CA LYS A 87 5.07 -15.87 0.42
C LYS A 87 6.24 -14.95 0.11
N LEU A 88 6.68 -14.13 1.05
CA LEU A 88 7.82 -13.23 0.88
C LEU A 88 9.13 -14.00 1.02
N ASN A 89 10.11 -13.68 0.17
CA ASN A 89 11.36 -14.42 0.02
C ASN A 89 12.43 -14.16 1.11
N ARG A 90 12.16 -13.26 2.05
CA ARG A 90 13.09 -12.89 3.15
C ARG A 90 12.33 -12.81 4.45
N VAL A 91 12.83 -13.46 5.50
CA VAL A 91 12.24 -13.45 6.85
C VAL A 91 11.98 -12.02 7.34
N GLU A 92 12.94 -11.11 7.11
CA GLU A 92 12.80 -9.68 7.46
C GLU A 92 11.58 -9.01 6.81
N LEU A 93 11.23 -9.38 5.57
CA LEU A 93 10.05 -8.87 4.89
C LEU A 93 8.76 -9.50 5.44
N GLN A 94 8.80 -10.78 5.83
CA GLN A 94 7.68 -11.46 6.49
C GLN A 94 7.36 -10.78 7.82
N ASP A 95 8.39 -10.57 8.65
CA ASP A 95 8.27 -9.89 9.94
C ASP A 95 7.75 -8.46 9.76
N ARG A 96 8.33 -7.72 8.80
CA ARG A 96 7.89 -6.36 8.50
C ARG A 96 6.43 -6.32 8.06
N PHE A 97 5.99 -7.27 7.23
CA PHE A 97 4.61 -7.37 6.79
C PHE A 97 3.66 -7.56 7.97
N MET A 98 3.99 -8.47 8.89
CA MET A 98 3.17 -8.75 10.08
C MET A 98 3.19 -7.61 11.09
N GLN A 99 4.32 -6.89 11.22
CA GLN A 99 4.39 -5.66 12.01
C GLN A 99 3.44 -4.58 11.46
N VAL A 100 3.43 -4.38 10.13
CA VAL A 100 2.54 -3.42 9.48
C VAL A 100 1.07 -3.82 9.65
N TYR A 101 0.73 -5.10 9.48
CA TYR A 101 -0.61 -5.62 9.76
C TYR A 101 -1.05 -5.29 11.19
N THR A 102 -0.20 -5.59 12.18
CA THR A 102 -0.48 -5.33 13.60
C THR A 102 -0.66 -3.85 13.88
N ALA A 103 0.14 -3.00 13.23
CA ALA A 103 0.02 -1.54 13.35
C ALA A 103 -1.31 -1.03 12.81
N ILE A 104 -1.80 -1.55 11.68
CA ILE A 104 -3.10 -1.19 11.11
C ILE A 104 -4.24 -1.56 12.08
N GLU A 105 -4.27 -2.81 12.55
CA GLU A 105 -5.32 -3.29 13.45
C GLU A 105 -5.36 -2.50 14.77
N SER A 106 -4.21 -2.03 15.24
CA SER A 106 -4.09 -1.25 16.48
C SER A 106 -4.51 0.22 16.34
N HIS A 107 -4.71 0.74 15.13
CA HIS A 107 -5.03 2.15 14.87
C HIS A 107 -6.25 2.32 13.93
N PRO A 108 -7.44 1.88 14.37
CA PRO A 108 -8.63 1.91 13.54
C PRO A 108 -9.09 3.31 13.11
N GLU A 109 -8.69 4.36 13.84
CA GLU A 109 -8.92 5.75 13.50
C GLU A 109 -8.28 6.17 12.17
N ASN A 110 -7.26 5.44 11.70
CA ASN A 110 -6.56 5.73 10.44
C ASN A 110 -7.21 5.04 9.23
N HIS A 111 -8.13 4.09 9.44
CA HIS A 111 -8.64 3.21 8.38
C HIS A 111 -9.27 3.93 7.19
N ASN A 112 -9.92 5.07 7.44
CA ASN A 112 -10.66 5.82 6.44
C ASN A 112 -9.88 7.02 5.89
N LYS A 113 -8.57 7.12 6.14
CA LYS A 113 -7.75 8.21 5.62
C LYS A 113 -7.57 8.16 4.10
N PHE A 114 -7.57 6.95 3.53
CA PHE A 114 -7.32 6.73 2.11
C PHE A 114 -8.45 5.91 1.47
N ARG A 115 -8.72 6.16 0.19
CA ARG A 115 -9.60 5.32 -0.64
C ARG A 115 -8.91 4.93 -1.93
N LEU A 116 -9.09 3.69 -2.37
CA LEU A 116 -8.57 3.22 -3.65
C LEU A 116 -9.53 3.60 -4.78
N VAL A 117 -9.00 4.09 -5.89
CA VAL A 117 -9.76 4.49 -7.08
C VAL A 117 -9.14 3.81 -8.30
N ALA A 118 -9.88 2.89 -8.93
CA ALA A 118 -9.46 2.25 -10.17
C ALA A 118 -9.71 3.19 -11.36
N GLY A 119 -8.77 3.27 -12.30
CA GLY A 119 -8.91 4.07 -13.52
C GLY A 119 -7.64 4.81 -13.93
N LYS A 120 -7.68 5.52 -15.07
CA LYS A 120 -6.53 6.29 -15.56
C LYS A 120 -6.30 7.54 -14.70
N SER A 121 -5.04 7.93 -14.49
CA SER A 121 -4.71 9.20 -13.82
C SER A 121 -4.93 10.43 -14.72
N GLU A 122 -5.57 10.28 -15.88
CA GLU A 122 -5.82 11.37 -16.85
C GLU A 122 -6.72 12.47 -16.27
N ASP A 123 -7.35 12.24 -15.10
CA ASP A 123 -8.13 13.23 -14.35
C ASP A 123 -7.34 14.01 -13.27
N ILE A 124 -6.01 13.80 -13.15
CA ILE A 124 -5.16 14.53 -12.20
C ILE A 124 -4.42 15.63 -12.96
N ARG A 125 -5.13 16.71 -13.28
CA ARG A 125 -4.51 17.98 -13.71
C ARG A 125 -4.11 18.82 -12.52
#